data_AF-A0AAI9C5C6-F1
#
_entry.id   AF-A0AAI9C5C6-F1
#
_cell.length_a   1.000
_cell.length_b   1.000
_cell.length_c   1.000
_cell.angle_alpha   90.00
_cell.angle_beta   90.00
_cell.angle_gamma   90.00
#
_symmetry.space_group_name_H-M   'P 1'
#
loop_
_entity.id
_entity.type
_entity.pdbx_description
1 polymer ?
#
loop_
_entity_poly.entity_id
_entity_poly.type
_entity_poly.pdbx_seq_one_letter_code
_entity_poly.pdbx_strand_id
1 'polypeptide(L)'
;MRRFGAAGGGLTHVREWKKYFRQLTALGAWLCCVLLVGLSIVPPVSAQTVTYIHTDALGSVVAETDANGKVIKRYDYEPYGAVVGGHVTDGPGYTGHVSYAATGLSYMQQRYMDPQLGVFLSVDPVTAYEQPVGQFNRYRYANGNP
;
A
#
# COMPACT_ATOMS: atom_id res chain seq x y z
N MET A 1 -2.74 24.14 -87.10
CA MET A 1 -2.47 23.11 -86.07
C MET A 1 -3.54 23.18 -85.00
N ARG A 2 -3.99 22.01 -84.54
CA ARG A 2 -5.21 21.75 -83.74
C ARG A 2 -5.26 22.49 -82.41
N ARG A 3 -6.47 22.83 -81.94
CA ARG A 3 -6.97 22.45 -80.60
C ARG A 3 -8.48 22.69 -80.50
N PHE A 4 -9.25 21.62 -80.70
CA PHE A 4 -10.65 21.54 -80.28
C PHE A 4 -10.69 21.33 -78.76
N GLY A 5 -11.63 22.01 -78.10
CA GLY A 5 -11.86 21.93 -76.66
C GLY A 5 -12.40 20.57 -76.21
N ALA A 6 -12.10 20.23 -74.96
CA ALA A 6 -12.76 19.16 -74.23
C ALA A 6 -13.39 19.75 -72.97
N ALA A 7 -14.71 19.91 -72.97
CA ALA A 7 -15.48 20.31 -71.81
C ALA A 7 -15.57 19.12 -70.83
N GLY A 8 -14.62 19.05 -69.89
CA GLY A 8 -14.57 18.04 -68.84
C GLY A 8 -15.51 18.36 -67.68
N GLY A 9 -16.81 18.14 -67.85
CA GLY A 9 -17.83 18.44 -66.81
C GLY A 9 -18.21 17.29 -65.87
N GLY A 10 -17.98 16.02 -66.26
CA GLY A 10 -18.51 14.86 -65.51
C GLY A 10 -17.60 14.31 -64.39
N LEU A 11 -16.30 14.62 -64.43
CA LEU A 11 -15.31 14.06 -63.50
C LEU A 11 -15.14 14.88 -62.21
N THR A 12 -15.66 16.11 -62.16
CA THR A 12 -15.52 17.00 -61.00
C THR A 12 -16.43 16.56 -59.86
N HIS A 13 -17.70 16.25 -60.14
CA HIS A 13 -18.68 15.86 -59.12
C HIS A 13 -18.31 14.56 -58.39
N VAL A 14 -17.82 13.55 -59.11
CA VAL A 14 -17.36 12.27 -58.53
C VAL A 14 -16.08 12.45 -57.71
N ARG A 15 -15.20 13.39 -58.10
CA ARG A 15 -13.97 13.72 -57.36
C ARG A 15 -14.27 14.46 -56.07
N GLU A 16 -15.23 15.38 -56.07
CA GLU A 16 -15.67 16.06 -54.84
C GLU A 16 -16.33 15.07 -53.86
N TRP A 17 -17.19 14.17 -54.33
CA TRP A 17 -17.82 13.17 -53.46
C TRP A 17 -16.82 12.22 -52.79
N LYS A 18 -15.77 11.81 -53.53
CA LYS A 18 -14.66 11.03 -52.97
C LYS A 18 -13.87 11.80 -51.90
N LYS A 19 -13.74 13.12 -52.00
CA LYS A 19 -13.08 13.95 -50.96
C LYS A 19 -13.92 13.99 -49.69
N TYR A 20 -15.23 14.23 -49.80
CA TYR A 20 -16.14 14.21 -48.65
C TYR A 20 -16.16 12.86 -47.95
N PHE A 21 -16.16 11.76 -48.73
CA PHE A 21 -16.07 10.42 -48.17
C PHE A 21 -14.77 10.18 -47.38
N ARG A 22 -13.62 10.63 -47.92
CA ARG A 22 -12.31 10.54 -47.24
C ARG A 22 -12.23 11.39 -45.98
N GLN A 23 -12.88 12.55 -45.99
CA GLN A 23 -12.97 13.45 -44.83
C GLN A 23 -13.86 12.84 -43.73
N LEU A 24 -14.99 12.23 -44.08
CA LEU A 24 -15.87 11.55 -43.14
C LEU A 24 -15.18 10.37 -42.45
N THR A 25 -14.43 9.55 -43.19
CA THR A 25 -13.67 8.43 -42.61
C THR A 25 -12.53 8.93 -41.70
N ALA A 26 -11.89 10.03 -42.06
CA ALA A 26 -10.81 10.62 -41.25
C ALA A 26 -11.35 11.23 -39.95
N LEU A 27 -12.50 11.92 -40.01
CA LEU A 27 -13.19 12.45 -38.83
C LEU A 27 -13.67 11.33 -37.91
N GLY A 28 -14.20 10.24 -38.47
CA GLY A 28 -14.61 9.07 -37.69
C GLY A 28 -13.42 8.37 -37.01
N ALA A 29 -12.30 8.19 -37.72
CA ALA A 29 -11.08 7.64 -37.14
C ALA A 29 -10.51 8.56 -36.04
N TRP A 30 -10.54 9.87 -36.25
CA TRP A 30 -10.08 10.85 -35.26
C TRP A 30 -10.97 10.86 -34.01
N LEU A 31 -12.29 10.86 -34.16
CA LEU A 31 -13.25 10.73 -33.05
C LEU A 31 -13.05 9.42 -32.28
N CYS A 32 -12.79 8.32 -32.97
CA CYS A 32 -12.50 7.03 -32.35
C CYS A 32 -11.19 7.07 -31.55
N CYS A 33 -10.12 7.66 -32.11
CA CYS A 33 -8.86 7.86 -31.39
C CYS A 33 -9.04 8.75 -30.15
N VAL A 34 -9.81 9.84 -30.25
CA VAL A 34 -10.10 10.72 -29.12
C VAL A 34 -10.89 10.00 -28.03
N LEU A 35 -11.88 9.18 -28.41
CA LEU A 35 -12.65 8.35 -27.47
C LEU A 35 -11.79 7.29 -26.78
N LEU A 36 -10.93 6.59 -27.54
CA LEU A 36 -10.04 5.55 -27.00
C LEU A 36 -8.98 6.14 -26.05
N VAL A 37 -8.40 7.30 -26.42
CA VAL A 37 -7.46 8.01 -25.55
C VAL A 37 -8.19 8.53 -24.30
N GLY A 38 -9.39 9.09 -24.44
CA GLY A 38 -10.21 9.54 -23.31
C GLY A 38 -10.55 8.42 -22.32
N LEU A 39 -10.86 7.22 -22.81
CA LEU A 39 -11.15 6.05 -21.97
C LEU A 39 -9.91 5.53 -21.22
N SER A 40 -8.71 5.71 -21.80
CA SER A 40 -7.45 5.28 -21.20
C SER A 40 -6.91 6.23 -20.11
N ILE A 41 -7.53 7.39 -19.90
CA ILE A 41 -7.10 8.41 -18.91
C ILE A 41 -7.91 8.29 -17.59
N VAL A 42 -8.77 7.27 -17.44
CA VAL A 42 -9.49 7.08 -16.17
C VAL A 42 -8.49 6.67 -15.08
N PRO A 43 -8.31 7.46 -14.01
CA PRO A 43 -7.46 7.06 -12.90
C PRO A 43 -8.07 5.80 -12.26
N PRO A 44 -7.25 4.82 -11.81
CA PRO A 44 -7.78 3.69 -11.08
C PRO A 44 -8.53 4.20 -9.86
N VAL A 45 -9.83 3.88 -9.77
CA VAL A 45 -10.60 4.07 -8.54
C VAL A 45 -9.94 3.19 -7.49
N SER A 46 -9.31 3.82 -6.49
CA SER A 46 -8.75 3.09 -5.35
C SER A 46 -9.91 2.50 -4.55
N ALA A 47 -10.01 1.18 -4.53
CA ALA A 47 -10.93 0.50 -3.64
C ALA A 47 -10.42 0.68 -2.20
N GLN A 48 -11.17 1.40 -1.37
CA GLN A 48 -10.83 1.59 0.03
C GLN A 48 -11.04 0.26 0.77
N THR A 49 -9.94 -0.36 1.21
CA THR A 49 -9.99 -1.56 2.04
C THR A 49 -9.89 -1.14 3.50
N VAL A 50 -10.93 -1.43 4.28
CA VAL A 50 -10.97 -1.16 5.72
C VAL A 50 -10.59 -2.43 6.47
N THR A 51 -9.61 -2.32 7.37
CA THR A 51 -9.16 -3.38 8.27
C THR A 51 -9.35 -2.90 9.71
N TYR A 52 -9.96 -3.75 10.54
CA TYR A 52 -10.18 -3.49 11.95
C TYR A 52 -9.17 -4.29 12.77
N ILE A 53 -8.44 -3.59 13.63
CA ILE A 53 -7.43 -4.17 14.51
C ILE A 53 -8.07 -4.44 15.87
N HIS A 54 -7.96 -5.68 16.34
CA HIS A 54 -8.40 -6.11 17.66
C HIS A 54 -7.19 -6.29 18.54
N THR A 55 -7.22 -5.70 19.74
CA THR A 55 -6.10 -5.73 20.67
C THR A 55 -6.41 -6.44 21.97
N ASP A 56 -5.38 -6.94 22.64
CA ASP A 56 -5.47 -7.42 24.02
C ASP A 56 -5.48 -6.25 25.04
N ALA A 57 -5.36 -6.59 26.33
CA ALA A 57 -5.32 -5.61 27.43
C ALA A 57 -4.06 -4.73 27.45
N LEU A 58 -2.95 -5.19 26.87
CA LEU A 58 -1.70 -4.45 26.74
C LEU A 58 -1.65 -3.63 25.44
N GLY A 59 -2.62 -3.81 24.55
CA GLY A 59 -2.67 -3.17 23.23
C GLY A 59 -2.00 -3.97 22.12
N SER A 60 -1.61 -5.23 22.35
CA SER A 60 -1.03 -6.11 21.33
C SER A 60 -2.08 -6.50 20.30
N VAL A 61 -1.73 -6.47 19.01
CA VAL A 61 -2.64 -6.84 17.92
C VAL A 61 -2.85 -8.35 17.87
N VAL A 62 -4.02 -8.85 18.29
CA VAL A 62 -4.32 -10.30 18.33
C VAL A 62 -5.15 -10.79 17.15
N ALA A 63 -5.88 -9.89 16.48
CA ALA A 63 -6.63 -10.24 15.28
C ALA A 63 -6.86 -9.03 14.37
N GLU A 64 -7.04 -9.32 13.08
CA GLU A 64 -7.47 -8.35 12.07
C GLU A 64 -8.74 -8.85 11.39
N THR A 65 -9.77 -8.00 11.25
CA THR A 65 -11.00 -8.34 10.53
C THR A 65 -11.28 -7.37 9.38
N ASP A 66 -11.98 -7.86 8.35
CA ASP A 66 -12.48 -7.02 7.26
C ASP A 66 -13.75 -6.24 7.65
N ALA A 67 -14.26 -5.44 6.71
CA ALA A 67 -15.49 -4.67 6.87
C ALA A 67 -16.76 -5.51 7.10
N ASN A 68 -16.73 -6.81 6.80
CA ASN A 68 -17.83 -7.74 7.04
C ASN A 68 -17.64 -8.52 8.36
N GLY A 69 -16.60 -8.21 9.15
CA GLY A 69 -16.28 -8.92 10.39
C GLY A 69 -15.61 -10.27 10.19
N LYS A 70 -15.17 -10.60 8.97
CA LYS A 70 -14.43 -11.83 8.70
C LYS A 70 -13.00 -11.67 9.21
N VAL A 71 -12.52 -12.65 9.99
CA VAL A 71 -11.13 -12.69 10.47
C VAL A 71 -10.19 -12.94 9.29
N ILE A 72 -9.27 -12.00 9.07
CA ILE A 72 -8.22 -12.05 8.04
C ILE A 72 -6.97 -12.71 8.62
N LYS A 73 -6.59 -12.31 9.84
CA LYS A 73 -5.40 -12.80 10.53
C LYS A 73 -5.63 -12.91 12.04
N ARG A 74 -4.87 -13.80 12.67
CA ARG A 74 -4.73 -13.93 14.12
C ARG A 74 -3.25 -13.99 14.46
N TYR A 75 -2.90 -13.41 15.60
CA TYR A 75 -1.56 -13.42 16.13
C TYR A 75 -1.61 -13.92 17.57
N ASP A 76 -0.68 -14.80 17.88
CA ASP A 76 -0.44 -15.28 19.24
C ASP A 76 0.99 -14.86 19.62
N TYR A 77 1.14 -14.32 20.83
CA TYR A 77 2.42 -13.85 21.35
C TYR A 77 2.81 -14.61 22.62
N GLU A 78 4.09 -14.90 22.77
CA GLU A 78 4.69 -15.24 24.05
C GLU A 78 4.72 -14.01 24.98
N PRO A 79 4.96 -14.18 26.30
CA PRO A 79 4.93 -13.05 27.24
C PRO A 79 5.83 -11.88 26.87
N TYR A 80 6.97 -12.11 26.20
CA TYR A 80 7.87 -11.02 25.77
C TYR A 80 7.60 -10.54 24.34
N GLY A 81 6.53 -11.01 23.68
CA GLY A 81 6.11 -10.55 22.36
C GLY A 81 6.63 -11.39 21.19
N ALA A 82 7.30 -12.53 21.43
CA ALA A 82 7.69 -13.44 20.34
C ALA A 82 6.43 -14.04 19.69
N VAL A 83 6.36 -14.02 18.36
CA VAL A 83 5.20 -14.55 17.63
C VAL A 83 5.21 -16.08 17.65
N VAL A 84 4.10 -16.69 18.07
CA VAL A 84 3.92 -18.14 18.11
C VAL A 84 3.33 -18.65 16.80
N GLY A 85 3.96 -19.67 16.21
CA GLY A 85 3.38 -20.41 15.07
C GLY A 85 3.25 -19.62 13.76
N GLY A 86 3.87 -18.44 13.66
CA GLY A 86 3.78 -17.56 12.50
C GLY A 86 5.07 -16.75 12.27
N HIS A 87 4.99 -15.79 11.36
CA HIS A 87 6.08 -14.85 11.07
C HIS A 87 5.71 -13.46 11.55
N VAL A 88 6.73 -12.70 11.97
CA VAL A 88 6.58 -11.27 12.28
C VAL A 88 6.15 -10.54 11.00
N THR A 89 5.13 -9.71 11.13
CA THR A 89 4.65 -8.82 10.07
C THR A 89 5.05 -7.39 10.35
N ASP A 90 5.32 -6.63 9.29
CA ASP A 90 5.58 -5.20 9.42
C ASP A 90 4.31 -4.46 9.88
N GLY A 91 4.47 -3.52 10.81
CA GLY A 91 3.37 -2.69 11.31
C GLY A 91 3.13 -2.82 12.81
N PRO A 92 2.00 -2.32 13.34
CA PRO A 92 1.68 -2.44 14.75
C PRO A 92 1.52 -3.91 15.17
N GLY A 93 2.16 -4.30 16.28
CA GLY A 93 2.17 -5.66 16.80
C GLY A 93 2.08 -5.67 18.32
N TYR A 94 3.07 -6.28 18.98
CA TYR A 94 3.11 -6.44 20.44
C TYR A 94 3.05 -5.10 21.18
N THR A 95 2.15 -5.01 22.16
CA THR A 95 1.81 -3.80 22.95
C THR A 95 1.62 -2.53 22.12
N GLY A 96 1.15 -2.66 20.88
CA GLY A 96 0.91 -1.55 19.96
C GLY A 96 2.18 -0.94 19.33
N HIS A 97 3.36 -1.51 19.57
CA HIS A 97 4.61 -1.05 18.98
C HIS A 97 4.80 -1.61 17.57
N VAL A 98 5.65 -0.95 16.77
CA VAL A 98 5.88 -1.34 15.38
C VAL A 98 6.85 -2.51 15.34
N SER A 99 6.40 -3.67 14.86
CA SER A 99 7.26 -4.80 14.53
C SER A 99 7.86 -4.66 13.15
N TYR A 100 9.10 -5.13 13.00
CA TYR A 100 9.83 -5.15 11.74
C TYR A 100 10.15 -6.59 11.34
N ALA A 101 9.55 -7.06 10.26
CA ALA A 101 9.60 -8.46 9.82
C ALA A 101 11.01 -8.92 9.44
N ALA A 102 11.83 -8.03 8.86
CA ALA A 102 13.15 -8.40 8.39
C ALA A 102 14.14 -8.73 9.52
N THR A 103 13.95 -8.14 10.71
CA THR A 103 14.81 -8.40 11.88
C THR A 103 14.09 -9.11 13.03
N GLY A 104 12.76 -9.12 13.02
CA GLY A 104 11.95 -9.62 14.13
C GLY A 104 11.89 -8.68 15.35
N LEU A 105 12.45 -7.47 15.24
CA LEU A 105 12.53 -6.53 16.36
C LEU A 105 11.25 -5.70 16.50
N SER A 106 10.97 -5.29 17.74
CA SER A 106 9.90 -4.34 18.04
C SER A 106 10.47 -2.96 18.34
N TYR A 107 10.00 -1.94 17.62
CA TYR A 107 10.38 -0.55 17.81
C TYR A 107 9.48 0.13 18.84
N MET A 108 10.03 0.35 20.04
CA MET A 108 9.33 0.95 21.17
C MET A 108 9.66 2.44 21.31
N GLN A 109 9.59 3.17 20.18
CA GLN A 109 9.81 4.63 20.04
C GLN A 109 11.23 5.14 20.31
N GLN A 110 11.89 4.73 21.39
CA GLN A 110 13.26 5.15 21.70
C GLN A 110 14.29 4.03 21.53
N ARG A 111 13.84 2.78 21.65
CA ARG A 111 14.71 1.61 21.65
C ARG A 111 14.06 0.46 20.87
N TYR A 112 14.92 -0.39 20.33
CA TYR A 112 14.52 -1.67 19.76
C TYR A 112 14.57 -2.74 20.84
N MET A 113 13.49 -3.51 20.95
CA MET A 113 13.36 -4.68 21.82
C MET A 113 13.43 -5.94 20.95
N ASP A 114 14.20 -6.93 21.41
CA ASP A 114 14.23 -8.27 20.83
C ASP A 114 13.21 -9.15 21.54
N PRO A 115 12.08 -9.51 20.89
CA PRO A 115 11.02 -10.28 21.54
C PRO A 115 11.42 -11.73 21.84
N GLN A 116 12.43 -12.28 21.15
CA GLN A 116 12.92 -13.64 21.43
C GLN A 116 13.77 -13.70 22.69
N LEU A 117 14.55 -12.64 22.95
CA LEU A 117 15.39 -12.55 24.14
C LEU A 117 14.70 -11.84 25.32
N GLY A 118 13.66 -11.05 25.06
CA GLY A 118 12.95 -10.25 26.07
C GLY A 118 13.74 -9.06 26.61
N VAL A 119 14.67 -8.51 25.82
CA VAL A 119 15.56 -7.40 26.22
C VAL A 119 15.65 -6.31 25.16
N PHE A 120 16.01 -5.10 25.57
CA PHE A 120 16.38 -4.03 24.66
C PHE A 120 17.78 -4.24 24.07
N LEU A 121 17.99 -3.79 22.84
CA LEU A 121 19.29 -3.84 22.17
C LEU A 121 20.20 -2.65 22.49
N SER A 122 19.64 -1.62 23.12
CA SER A 122 20.39 -0.45 23.57
C SER A 122 20.13 -0.16 25.04
N VAL A 123 21.16 0.44 25.64
CA VAL A 123 21.15 0.88 27.03
C VAL A 123 20.07 1.95 27.23
N ASP A 124 19.31 1.86 28.33
CA ASP A 124 18.37 2.92 28.73
C ASP A 124 19.09 4.27 28.89
N PRO A 125 18.70 5.34 28.16
CA PRO A 125 19.29 6.67 28.34
C PRO A 125 19.02 7.25 29.73
N VAL A 126 17.97 6.79 30.42
CA VAL A 126 17.71 7.18 31.80
C VAL A 126 18.76 6.53 32.71
N THR A 127 19.48 7.36 33.45
CA THR A 127 20.48 6.91 34.40
C THR A 127 19.82 6.27 35.60
N ALA A 128 20.38 5.16 36.08
CA ALA A 128 19.99 4.53 37.33
C ALA A 128 20.38 5.45 38.50
N TYR A 129 19.49 6.37 38.87
CA TYR A 129 19.58 7.04 40.17
C TYR A 129 19.28 6.02 41.26
N GLU A 130 19.86 6.24 42.45
CA GLU A 130 20.14 5.27 43.53
C GLU A 130 18.93 4.47 44.08
N GLN A 131 17.71 4.69 43.57
CA GLN A 131 16.49 3.98 43.94
C GLN A 131 15.53 3.90 42.73
N PRO A 132 15.03 2.71 42.32
CA PRO A 132 15.29 1.37 42.84
C PRO A 132 16.50 0.69 42.15
N VAL A 133 17.19 -0.19 42.91
CA VAL A 133 18.27 -1.09 42.45
C VAL A 133 17.93 -1.85 41.15
N GLY A 134 16.64 -2.06 40.86
CA GLY A 134 16.23 -2.68 39.60
C GLY A 134 16.76 -1.97 38.34
N GLN A 135 16.96 -0.65 38.38
CA GLN A 135 17.43 0.17 37.26
C GLN A 135 18.89 -0.15 36.82
N PHE A 136 19.64 -0.97 37.57
CA PHE A 136 20.99 -1.38 37.17
C PHE A 136 21.01 -2.25 35.92
N ASN A 137 19.97 -3.07 35.68
CA ASN A 137 19.84 -3.75 34.39
C ASN A 137 19.19 -2.82 33.37
N ARG A 138 20.04 -2.10 32.62
CA ARG A 138 19.64 -1.07 31.65
C ARG A 138 19.10 -1.61 30.32
N TYR A 139 19.04 -2.93 30.18
CA TYR A 139 18.50 -3.62 29.00
C TYR A 139 17.16 -4.31 29.27
N ARG A 140 16.73 -4.37 30.55
CA ARG A 140 15.52 -5.11 30.92
C ARG A 140 14.26 -4.50 30.31
N TYR A 141 13.35 -5.35 29.87
CA TYR A 141 11.98 -4.97 29.54
C TYR A 141 11.07 -5.12 30.76
N ALA A 142 10.14 -4.18 30.95
CA ALA A 142 9.04 -4.25 31.93
C ALA A 142 9.39 -4.77 33.34
N ASN A 143 10.60 -4.49 33.85
CA ASN A 143 11.08 -5.01 35.15
C ASN A 143 11.06 -6.56 35.26
N GLY A 144 11.13 -7.28 34.15
CA GLY A 144 11.05 -8.74 34.11
C GLY A 144 9.64 -9.32 34.30
N ASN A 145 8.61 -8.47 34.23
CA ASN A 145 7.21 -8.85 34.28
C ASN A 145 6.47 -8.20 33.10
N PRO A 146 6.60 -8.78 31.89
CA PRO A 146 5.97 -8.24 30.70
C PRO A 146 4.44 -8.38 30.72
#